data_AF-A0A660PXE7-F1
#
_entry.id   AF-A0A660PXE7-F1
#
_cell.length_a   1.000
_cell.length_b   1.000
_cell.length_c   1.000
_cell.angle_alpha   90.00
_cell.angle_beta   90.00
_cell.angle_gamma   90.00
#
_symmetry.space_group_name_H-M   'P 1'
#
loop_
_entity.id
_entity.type
_entity.pdbx_description
1 polymer ?
#
loop_
_entity_poly.entity_id
_entity_poly.type
_entity_poly.pdbx_seq_one_letter_code
_entity_poly.pdbx_strand_id
1 'polypeptide(L)' 'SVHDGAAIVGPKWKRYGITPTIPLEENNVFTVELGIELEGIGYVGLEEDLAVTENGGKFLCPRQTELIVI' A
#
# COMPACT_ATOMS: atom_id res chain seq x y z
N SER A 1 -5.03 -2.46 13.56
CA SER A 1 -4.35 -2.32 12.26
C SER A 1 -4.42 -3.67 11.58
N VAL A 2 -4.70 -3.71 10.28
CA VAL A 2 -4.56 -4.94 9.46
C VAL A 2 -3.15 -5.07 8.86
N HIS A 3 -2.31 -4.04 9.02
CA HIS A 3 -0.90 -4.06 8.64
C HIS A 3 0.00 -4.39 9.83
N ASP A 4 1.10 -5.09 9.53
CA ASP A 4 2.11 -5.50 10.49
C ASP A 4 2.81 -4.29 11.16
N GLY A 5 3.38 -4.54 12.35
CA GLY A 5 4.23 -3.56 13.04
C GLY A 5 3.51 -2.31 13.55
N ALA A 6 2.17 -2.25 13.49
CA ALA A 6 1.35 -1.08 13.81
C ALA A 6 1.64 0.19 12.98
N ALA A 7 2.54 0.09 12.00
CA ALA A 7 2.87 1.15 11.07
C ALA A 7 1.83 1.27 9.95
N ILE A 8 1.91 2.37 9.19
CA ILE A 8 1.20 2.52 7.91
C ILE A 8 2.16 3.12 6.89
N VAL A 9 2.13 2.61 5.67
CA VAL A 9 2.78 3.24 4.52
C VAL A 9 1.81 4.26 3.92
N GLY A 10 1.85 5.49 4.43
CA GLY A 10 0.87 6.50 4.05
C GLY A 10 1.25 7.93 4.42
N PRO A 11 0.42 8.92 4.04
CA PRO A 11 0.69 10.32 4.31
C PRO A 11 0.60 10.62 5.82
N LYS A 12 1.27 11.68 6.27
CA LYS A 12 1.25 12.14 7.67
C LYS A 12 -0.03 12.91 8.03
N TRP A 13 -1.19 12.35 7.71
CA TRP A 13 -2.46 12.95 8.09
C TRP A 13 -2.70 12.84 9.58
N LYS A 14 -3.30 13.88 10.17
CA LYS A 14 -3.59 13.96 11.61
C LYS A 14 -4.34 12.72 12.14
N ARG A 15 -5.22 12.12 11.32
CA ARG A 15 -5.98 10.91 11.66
C ARG A 15 -5.10 9.69 11.96
N TYR A 16 -3.91 9.61 11.37
CA TYR A 16 -2.99 8.47 11.56
C TYR A 16 -2.07 8.63 12.77
N GLY A 17 -2.05 9.80 13.43
CA GLY A 17 -1.19 10.01 14.60
C GLY A 17 0.27 9.71 14.27
N ILE A 18 0.89 8.80 15.03
CA ILE A 18 2.29 8.43 14.86
C ILE A 18 2.53 7.25 13.91
N THR A 19 1.49 6.54 13.47
CA THR A 19 1.68 5.30 12.69
C THR A 19 2.45 5.48 11.37
N PRO A 20 2.40 6.63 10.65
CA PRO A 20 3.23 6.87 9.47
C PRO A 20 4.70 7.20 9.79
N THR A 21 5.06 7.24 11.07
CA THR A 21 6.43 7.53 11.55
C THR A 21 7.06 6.36 12.28
N ILE A 22 6.31 5.28 12.50
CA ILE A 22 6.86 4.03 13.02
C ILE A 22 7.78 3.44 11.94
N PRO A 23 9.04 3.11 12.26
CA PRO A 23 9.94 2.45 11.31
C PRO A 23 9.36 1.13 10.80
N LEU A 24 9.54 0.84 9.52
CA LEU A 24 9.19 -0.46 8.96
C LEU A 24 10.24 -1.49 9.35
N GLU A 25 9.83 -2.69 9.71
CA GLU A 25 10.71 -3.80 10.05
C GLU A 25 10.73 -4.86 8.94
N GLU A 26 11.85 -5.56 8.81
CA GLU A 26 11.97 -6.66 7.85
C GLU A 26 10.87 -7.72 8.08
N ASN A 27 10.31 -8.24 6.98
CA ASN A 27 9.16 -9.15 6.95
C ASN A 27 7.80 -8.56 7.30
N ASN A 28 7.69 -7.27 7.66
CA ASN A 28 6.37 -6.63 7.71
C ASN A 28 5.71 -6.67 6.33
N VAL A 29 4.41 -6.95 6.28
CA VAL A 29 3.63 -6.94 5.04
C VAL A 29 2.67 -5.76 5.01
N PHE A 30 2.63 -5.06 3.88
CA PHE A 30 1.74 -3.93 3.63
C PHE A 30 1.13 -4.02 2.23
N THR A 31 -0.06 -3.42 2.11
CA THR A 31 -0.69 -3.10 0.83
C THR A 31 -0.09 -1.80 0.29
N VAL A 32 0.06 -1.71 -1.03
CA VAL A 32 0.25 -0.46 -1.77
C VAL A 32 -0.96 -0.29 -2.67
N GLU A 33 -1.88 0.56 -2.26
CA GLU A 33 -3.27 0.62 -2.76
C GLU A 33 -3.65 2.02 -3.26
N LEU A 34 -3.13 2.43 -4.41
CA LEU A 34 -3.46 3.74 -4.97
C LEU A 34 -4.79 3.68 -5.74
N GLY A 35 -5.70 4.58 -5.38
CA GLY A 35 -6.97 4.81 -6.06
C GLY A 35 -7.10 6.21 -6.63
N ILE A 36 -7.74 6.32 -7.79
CA ILE A 36 -8.16 7.59 -8.40
C ILE A 36 -9.66 7.51 -8.66
N GLU A 37 -10.41 8.38 -7.99
CA GLU A 37 -11.81 8.65 -8.29
C GLU A 37 -11.92 9.84 -9.25
N LEU A 38 -12.70 9.69 -10.31
CA LEU A 38 -13.05 10.74 -11.25
C LEU A 38 -14.57 10.97 -11.21
N GLU A 39 -14.96 12.18 -10.78
CA GLU A 39 -16.37 12.55 -10.64
C GLU A 39 -17.15 12.35 -11.95
N GLY A 40 -18.26 11.62 -11.86
CA GLY A 40 -19.13 11.32 -13.01
C GLY A 40 -18.58 10.30 -14.02
N ILE A 41 -17.36 9.77 -13.82
CA ILE A 41 -16.73 8.79 -14.72
C ILE A 41 -16.59 7.43 -14.03
N GLY A 42 -16.01 7.39 -12.83
CA GLY A 42 -15.78 6.15 -12.09
C GLY A 42 -14.51 6.16 -11.24
N TYR A 43 -14.08 4.97 -10.82
CA TYR A 43 -12.92 4.76 -9.95
C TYR A 43 -11.98 3.73 -10.55
N VAL A 44 -10.68 3.98 -10.48
CA VAL A 44 -9.63 2.99 -10.78
C VAL A 44 -8.73 2.88 -9.55
N GLY A 45 -8.57 1.66 -9.05
CA GLY A 45 -7.62 1.34 -7.99
C GLY A 45 -6.75 0.17 -8.39
N LEU A 46 -5.53 0.16 -7.88
CA LEU A 46 -4.63 -0.99 -7.94
C LEU A 46 -4.02 -1.20 -6.55
N GLU A 47 -4.16 -2.41 -6.04
CA GLU A 47 -3.63 -2.86 -4.76
C GLU A 47 -2.68 -4.03 -4.98
N GLU A 48 -1.50 -3.95 -4.38
CA GLU A 48 -0.48 -4.99 -4.42
C GLU A 48 0.06 -5.19 -3.00
N ASP A 49 0.35 -6.44 -2.62
CA ASP A 49 0.99 -6.75 -1.34
C ASP A 49 2.51 -6.81 -1.47
N LEU A 50 3.21 -6.19 -0.52
CA LEU A 50 4.66 -6.19 -0.45
C LEU A 50 5.16 -6.59 0.94
N ALA A 51 6.19 -7.43 0.98
CA ALA A 51 6.98 -7.66 2.18
C ALA A 51 8.19 -6.69 2.22
N VAL A 52 8.45 -6.13 3.39
CA VAL A 52 9.64 -5.31 3.65
C VAL A 52 10.88 -6.19 3.71
N THR A 53 11.94 -5.75 3.05
CA THR A 53 13.28 -6.35 3.05
C THR A 53 14.30 -5.29 3.45
N GLU A 54 15.55 -5.69 3.72
CA GLU A 54 16.65 -4.76 4.00
C GLU A 54 16.87 -3.71 2.88
N ASN A 55 16.47 -4.00 1.64
CA ASN A 55 16.73 -3.17 0.46
C ASN A 55 15.47 -2.45 -0.08
N GLY A 56 14.32 -2.58 0.59
CA GLY A 56 13.04 -2.02 0.14
C GLY A 56 11.89 -3.02 0.18
N GLY A 57 10.83 -2.79 -0.59
CA GLY A 57 9.67 -3.69 -0.67
C GLY A 57 9.78 -4.73 -1.79
N LYS A 58 9.39 -5.98 -1.51
CA LYS A 58 9.27 -7.06 -2.50
C LYS A 58 7.80 -7.45 -2.66
N PHE A 59 7.29 -7.37 -3.90
CA PHE A 59 5.95 -7.83 -4.24
C PHE A 59 5.77 -9.32 -3.93
N LEU A 60 4.63 -9.67 -3.34
CA LEU A 60 4.26 -11.06 -3.04
C LEU A 60 3.74 -11.80 -4.27
N CYS A 61 3.25 -11.07 -5.27
CA CYS A 61 2.75 -11.57 -6.54
C CYS A 61 3.39 -10.81 -7.73
N PRO A 62 3.33 -11.35 -8.96
CA PRO A 62 3.63 -10.57 -10.15
C PRO A 62 2.66 -9.40 -10.27
N ARG A 63 3.20 -8.20 -10.52
CA ARG A 63 2.42 -6.98 -10.62
C ARG A 63 1.47 -7.01 -11.81
N GLN A 64 0.26 -6.49 -11.63
CA GLN A 64 -0.59 -6.15 -12.78
C GLN A 64 -0.08 -4.86 -13.45
N THR A 65 0.29 -4.96 -14.74
CA THR A 65 0.79 -3.81 -15.52
C THR A 65 -0.19 -3.32 -16.58
N GLU A 66 -1.24 -4.09 -16.85
CA GLU A 66 -2.21 -3.83 -17.91
C GLU A 66 -3.63 -3.81 -17.36
N LEU A 67 -4.51 -3.05 -18.02
CA LEU A 67 -5.94 -3.10 -17.75
C LEU A 67 -6.54 -4.32 -18.47
N ILE A 68 -7.18 -5.20 -17.72
CA ILE A 68 -7.88 -6.37 -18.28
C ILE A 68 -9.32 -5.97 -18.59
N VAL A 69 -9.74 -6.18 -19.83
CA VAL A 69 -11.12 -6.01 -20.30
C VAL A 69 -11.64 -7.40 -20.67
N ILE A 70 -12.78 -7.80 -20.10
CA ILE A 70 -13.40 -9.13 -20.27
C ILE A 70 -14.53 -9.04 -21.30
#